data_AF-A0A133U6P6-F1
#
_entry.id   AF-A0A133U6P6-F1
#
_cell.length_a   1.000
_cell.length_b   1.000
_cell.length_c   1.000
_cell.angle_alpha   90.00
_cell.angle_beta   90.00
_cell.angle_gamma   90.00
#
_symmetry.space_group_name_H-M   'P 1'
#
loop_
_entity.id
_entity.type
_entity.pdbx_description
1 polymer ?
#
loop_
_entity_poly.entity_id
_entity_poly.type
_entity_poly.pdbx_seq_one_letter_code
_entity_poly.pdbx_strand_id
1 'polypeptide(L)' 'MISGGNCNYIERWFETLKDRFKAFDCYFPTENPKLVENFTRAFSHHYNQSRYHMTLKGPPTGGKTGLKKWLEVIK' A
#
# COMPACT_ATOMS: atom_id res chain seq x y z
N MET A 1 -2.06 10.86 -20.17
CA MET A 1 -1.14 11.95 -19.79
C MET A 1 -1.65 12.53 -18.49
N ILE A 2 -0.82 12.59 -17.44
CA ILE A 2 -1.25 13.07 -16.12
C ILE A 2 -0.55 14.40 -15.87
N SER A 3 -1.32 15.49 -16.00
CA SER A 3 -0.96 16.87 -15.71
C SER A 3 -0.76 17.06 -14.20
N GLY A 4 0.32 17.75 -13.83
CA GLY A 4 0.81 17.87 -12.47
C GLY A 4 0.10 18.90 -11.59
N GLY A 5 0.44 18.86 -10.29
CA GLY A 5 0.18 19.92 -9.34
C GLY A 5 -0.63 19.48 -8.11
N ASN A 6 0.06 18.96 -7.10
CA ASN A 6 -0.39 18.70 -5.72
C ASN A 6 -1.61 17.78 -5.42
N CYS A 7 -2.66 17.72 -6.24
CA CYS A 7 -3.81 16.84 -5.99
C CYS A 7 -3.60 15.38 -6.46
N ASN A 8 -2.58 15.15 -7.28
CA ASN A 8 -2.44 13.89 -8.01
C ASN A 8 -1.85 12.73 -7.19
N TYR A 9 -1.14 12.99 -6.09
CA TYR A 9 -0.48 11.91 -5.34
C TYR A 9 -1.47 11.10 -4.50
N ILE A 10 -2.34 11.80 -3.76
CA ILE A 10 -3.37 11.16 -2.92
C ILE A 10 -4.39 10.45 -3.82
N GLU A 11 -4.82 11.07 -4.92
CA GLU A 11 -5.73 10.44 -5.89
C GLU A 11 -5.13 9.17 -6.49
N ARG A 12 -3.87 9.21 -6.98
CA ARG A 12 -3.18 8.01 -7.50
C ARG A 12 -3.03 6.94 -6.42
N TRP A 13 -2.80 7.33 -5.17
CA TRP A 13 -2.75 6.39 -4.06
C TRP A 13 -4.12 5.71 -3.86
N PHE A 14 -5.20 6.47 -3.86
CA PHE A 14 -6.56 5.94 -3.74
C PHE A 14 -6.99 5.10 -4.93
N GLU A 15 -6.62 5.47 -6.16
CA GLU A 15 -6.85 4.64 -7.35
C GLU A 15 -6.11 3.30 -7.21
N THR A 16 -4.84 3.33 -6.81
CA THR A 16 -4.06 2.11 -6.58
C THR A 16 -4.70 1.26 -5.48
N LEU A 17 -5.17 1.88 -4.39
CA LEU A 17 -5.85 1.19 -3.30
C LEU A 17 -7.14 0.52 -3.80
N LYS A 18 -7.98 1.24 -4.56
CA LYS A 18 -9.23 0.72 -5.14
C LYS A 18 -8.99 -0.47 -6.06
N ASP A 19 -7.99 -0.40 -6.94
CA ASP A 19 -7.65 -1.52 -7.83
C ASP A 19 -7.17 -2.76 -7.05
N ARG A 20 -6.40 -2.54 -5.98
CA ARG A 20 -5.97 -3.63 -5.09
C ARG A 20 -7.12 -4.21 -4.26
N PHE A 21 -8.10 -3.38 -3.89
CA PHE A 21 -9.34 -3.86 -3.27
C PHE A 21 -10.18 -4.71 -4.19
N LYS A 22 -10.33 -4.34 -5.48
CA LYS A 22 -11.03 -5.19 -6.46
C LYS A 22 -10.39 -6.57 -6.57
N ALA A 23 -9.06 -6.62 -6.58
CA ALA A 23 -8.34 -7.89 -6.57
C ALA A 23 -8.56 -8.65 -5.25
N PHE A 24 -8.45 -7.96 -4.10
CA PHE A 24 -8.70 -8.57 -2.80
C PHE A 24 -10.11 -9.18 -2.70
N ASP A 25 -11.14 -8.45 -3.14
CA ASP A 25 -12.53 -8.90 -3.16
C ASP A 25 -12.73 -10.12 -4.07
N CYS A 26 -12.05 -10.15 -5.23
CA CYS A 26 -12.07 -11.30 -6.14
C CYS A 26 -11.43 -12.57 -5.56
N TYR A 27 -10.31 -12.44 -4.83
CA TYR A 27 -9.60 -13.58 -4.24
C TYR A 27 -10.15 -14.00 -2.87
N PHE A 28 -10.71 -13.05 -2.13
CA PHE A 28 -11.23 -13.23 -0.78
C PHE A 28 -12.60 -12.56 -0.69
N PRO A 29 -13.65 -13.17 -1.25
CA PRO A 29 -15.01 -12.68 -1.10
C PRO A 29 -15.41 -12.81 0.37
N THR A 30 -15.25 -11.73 1.13
CA THR A 30 -15.48 -11.70 2.57
C THR A 30 -16.22 -10.44 2.96
N GLU A 31 -17.28 -10.61 3.75
CA GLU A 31 -18.02 -9.50 4.35
C GLU A 31 -17.41 -9.04 5.68
N ASN A 32 -16.35 -9.72 6.15
CA ASN A 32 -15.71 -9.41 7.43
C ASN A 32 -14.90 -8.09 7.36
N PRO A 33 -15.36 -7.01 8.02
CA PRO A 33 -14.70 -5.71 7.95
C PRO A 33 -13.29 -5.72 8.57
N LYS A 34 -12.97 -6.66 9.47
CA LYS A 34 -11.62 -6.78 10.05
C LYS A 34 -10.58 -7.19 9.01
N LEU A 35 -10.96 -8.00 8.02
CA LEU A 35 -10.05 -8.41 6.94
C LEU A 35 -9.74 -7.24 6.00
N VAL A 36 -10.76 -6.42 5.71
CA VAL A 36 -10.62 -5.16 4.96
C VAL A 36 -9.70 -4.19 5.70
N GLU A 37 -9.87 -4.05 7.02
CA GLU A 37 -9.01 -3.21 7.85
C GLU A 37 -7.56 -3.69 7.85
N ASN A 38 -7.33 -4.99 8.10
CA ASN A 38 -6.00 -5.60 8.10
C ASN A 38 -5.32 -5.45 6.73
N PHE A 39 -6.07 -5.65 5.64
CA PHE A 39 -5.58 -5.43 4.29
C PHE A 39 -5.19 -3.97 4.06
N THR A 40 -6.01 -3.01 4.50
CA THR A 40 -5.72 -1.58 4.36
C THR A 40 -4.43 -1.19 5.11
N ARG A 41 -4.26 -1.69 6.33
CA ARG A 41 -3.04 -1.48 7.14
C ARG A 41 -1.81 -2.09 6.44
N ALA A 42 -1.92 -3.33 5.99
CA ALA A 42 -0.84 -4.03 5.28
C ALA A 42 -0.46 -3.31 3.98
N PHE A 43 -1.44 -2.89 3.19
CA PHE A 43 -1.22 -2.14 1.96
C PHE A 43 -0.58 -0.78 2.21
N SER A 44 -1.05 -0.04 3.22
CA SER A 44 -0.48 1.27 3.57
C SER A 44 0.98 1.15 3.96
N HIS A 45 1.32 0.13 4.77
CA HIS A 45 2.72 -0.16 5.11
C HIS A 45 3.53 -0.57 3.89
N HIS A 46 3.02 -1.47 3.05
CA HIS A 46 3.70 -1.87 1.82
C HIS A 46 3.99 -0.65 0.93
N TYR A 47 2.98 0.17 0.65
CA TYR A 47 3.10 1.33 -0.22
C TYR A 47 4.10 2.37 0.33
N ASN A 48 4.05 2.63 1.64
CA ASN A 48 4.84 3.70 2.26
C ASN A 48 6.22 3.25 2.74
N GLN A 49 6.49 1.96 2.89
CA GLN A 49 7.74 1.46 3.50
C GLN A 49 8.46 0.40 2.67
N SER A 50 7.73 -0.37 1.86
CA SER A 50 8.30 -1.54 1.16
C SER A 50 8.32 -1.41 -0.36
N ARG A 51 7.44 -0.58 -0.93
CA ARG A 51 7.33 -0.40 -2.37
C ARG A 51 8.63 0.16 -2.90
N TYR A 52 9.21 -0.53 -3.88
CA TYR A 52 10.38 -0.04 -4.59
C TYR A 52 10.01 1.22 -5.38
N HIS A 53 10.58 2.37 -5.01
CA HIS A 53 10.39 3.60 -5.77
C HIS A 53 11.43 3.65 -6.88
N MET A 54 10.95 3.65 -8.14
CA MET A 54 11.78 3.76 -9.34
C MET A 54 12.70 5.00 -9.31
N THR A 55 12.18 6.13 -8.81
CA THR A 55 12.93 7.39 -8.70
C THR A 55 14.01 7.34 -7.62
N LEU A 56 13.73 6.69 -6.49
CA LEU A 56 14.67 6.57 -5.36
C LEU A 56 15.57 5.33 -5.48
N LYS A 57 15.40 4.51 -6.54
CA LYS A 57 16.08 3.23 -6.79
C LYS A 57 16.10 2.30 -5.55
N GLY A 58 15.06 2.38 -4.73
CA GLY A 58 14.99 1.68 -3.45
C GLY A 58 13.63 1.87 -2.78
N PRO A 59 13.30 1.04 -1.77
CA PRO A 59 12.14 1.30 -0.94
C PRO A 59 12.40 2.54 -0.07
N PRO A 60 11.35 3.29 0.29
CA PRO A 60 11.49 4.61 0.92
C PRO A 60 12.17 4.55 2.30
N THR A 61 12.17 3.38 2.96
CA THR A 61 12.82 3.17 4.26
C THR A 61 14.22 2.56 4.17
N GLY A 62 14.81 2.46 2.98
CA GLY A 62 16.18 1.95 2.81
C GLY A 62 16.29 0.43 2.98
N GLY A 63 15.88 -0.30 1.93
CA GLY A 63 16.22 -1.68 1.54
C GLY A 63 16.10 -2.87 2.51
N LYS A 64 16.39 -2.73 3.80
CA LYS A 64 16.74 -3.85 4.69
C LYS A 64 15.84 -3.99 5.93
N THR A 65 14.98 -3.01 6.23
CA THR A 65 14.27 -2.93 7.52
C THR A 65 12.74 -3.00 7.42
N GLY A 66 12.14 -2.84 6.25
CA GLY A 66 10.67 -2.71 6.09
C GLY A 66 9.86 -3.90 6.61
N LEU A 67 10.34 -5.12 6.41
CA LEU A 67 9.66 -6.35 6.82
C LEU A 67 9.81 -6.62 8.32
N LYS A 68 10.99 -6.33 8.89
CA LYS A 68 11.25 -6.44 10.34
C LYS A 68 10.40 -5.44 11.13
N LYS A 69 10.30 -4.21 10.63
CA LYS A 69 9.44 -3.16 11.19
C LYS A 69 7.94 -3.51 11.09
N TRP A 70 7.54 -4.20 10.03
CA TRP A 70 6.15 -4.66 9.86
C TRP A 70 5.75 -5.70 10.91
N LEU A 71 6.65 -6.66 11.19
CA LEU A 71 6.45 -7.67 12.22
C LEU A 71 6.36 -7.08 13.64
N GLU A 72 7.03 -5.96 13.90
CA GLU A 72 6.91 -5.23 15.17
C GLU A 72 5.56 -4.52 15.33
N VAL A 73 4.93 -4.07 14.23
CA VAL A 73 3.65 -3.33 14.24
C VAL A 73 2.44 -4.26 14.30
N ILE A 74 2.59 -5.55 13.97
CA ILE A 74 1.51 -6.54 13.95
C ILE A 74 1.34 -7.28 15.28
N LYS A 75 2.30 -7.15 16.21
CA LYS A 75 2.15 -7.62 17.60
C LYS A 75 1.09 -6.83 18.34
#